data_AF-A0A9X0D1W4-F1
#
_entry.id   AF-A0A9X0D1W4-F1
#
_cell.length_a   1.000
_cell.length_b   1.000
_cell.length_c   1.000
_cell.angle_alpha   90.00
_cell.angle_beta   90.00
_cell.angle_gamma   90.00
#
_symmetry.space_group_name_H-M   'P 1'
#
loop_
_entity.id
_entity.type
_entity.pdbx_description
1 polymer ?
#
loop_
_entity_poly.entity_id
_entity_poly.type
_entity_poly.pdbx_seq_one_letter_code
_entity_poly.pdbx_strand_id
1 'polypeptide(L)'
;MEAYHFLTAEAFRPRINLMNSLGKSTTVDHALITKIGLLKSVIKFLIDNRQYLKTDKVETEYLNGLLAELSDNPNAAKDTIDSISPQIKFINALNEIQSANAEVDSFPLNSSAAAHFDAEQFKQGSQRLNRLRQELITSLLTGDKMQHARNLAGSALHTLQDFYSHSNWIELGNSDLVLAKPGSEIPDEFIAGATEATCKSCLSSDNCETNLITVKLTSGYRSGQDIKKPVNKGKCSHGGKTDSSRLKPATGGINKDSTSKDESPHA
;
A
#
# COMPACT_ATOMS: atom_id res chain seq x y z
N MET A 1 22.96 -0.23 5.42
CA MET A 1 21.89 -1.17 5.00
C MET A 1 20.58 -0.92 5.74
N GLU A 2 20.59 -0.73 7.07
CA GLU A 2 19.36 -0.42 7.86
C GLU A 2 18.71 0.91 7.49
N ALA A 3 19.48 1.99 7.33
CA ALA A 3 18.94 3.30 6.93
C ALA A 3 18.27 3.29 5.54
N TYR A 4 18.72 2.40 4.64
CA TYR A 4 18.11 2.18 3.33
C TYR A 4 16.74 1.48 3.46
N HIS A 5 16.68 0.40 4.25
CA HIS A 5 15.45 -0.32 4.50
C HIS A 5 14.38 0.55 5.14
N PHE A 6 14.77 1.37 6.13
CA PHE A 6 13.87 2.30 6.80
C PHE A 6 13.27 3.32 5.83
N LEU A 7 14.11 4.04 5.08
CA LEU A 7 13.65 5.07 4.13
C LEU A 7 12.79 4.50 2.99
N THR A 8 13.13 3.33 2.45
CA THR A 8 12.34 2.68 1.40
C THR A 8 10.98 2.21 1.93
N ALA A 9 10.92 1.62 3.12
CA ALA A 9 9.65 1.20 3.73
C ALA A 9 8.74 2.41 4.03
N GLU A 10 9.30 3.52 4.56
CA GLU A 10 8.56 4.76 4.79
C GLU A 10 8.00 5.36 3.48
N ALA A 11 8.71 5.21 2.37
CA ALA A 11 8.33 5.82 1.10
C ALA A 11 7.09 5.19 0.45
N PHE A 12 6.69 3.99 0.87
CA PHE A 12 5.50 3.29 0.40
C PHE A 12 4.38 3.19 1.45
N ARG A 13 4.54 3.81 2.63
CA ARG A 13 3.43 3.89 3.57
C ARG A 13 2.32 4.77 2.98
N PRO A 14 1.05 4.37 3.06
CA PRO A 14 -0.02 5.35 2.92
C PRO A 14 0.23 6.45 3.94
N ARG A 15 0.13 7.72 3.52
CA ARG A 15 0.28 8.88 4.41
C ARG A 15 -0.89 8.93 5.38
N ILE A 16 -0.84 8.05 6.36
CA ILE A 16 -1.70 8.07 7.53
C ILE A 16 -0.76 8.67 8.59
N ASN A 17 -0.93 9.96 8.87
CA ASN A 17 -0.15 10.77 9.82
C ASN A 17 1.17 11.43 9.33
N LEU A 18 1.10 12.30 8.32
CA LEU A 18 1.77 13.60 8.50
C LEU A 18 0.69 14.63 8.81
N MET A 19 0.56 15.01 10.08
CA MET A 19 -0.12 16.24 10.44
C MET A 19 0.54 17.38 9.65
N ASN A 20 -0.09 17.84 8.57
CA ASN A 20 0.09 19.23 8.20
C ASN A 20 -0.42 20.07 9.37
N SER A 21 0.11 21.29 9.53
CA SER A 21 -0.21 22.29 10.57
C SER A 21 -1.70 22.68 10.68
N LEU A 22 -2.59 21.96 9.99
CA LEU A 22 -4.04 22.15 9.87
C LEU A 22 -4.85 20.90 10.29
N GLY A 23 -4.23 19.83 10.81
CA GLY A 23 -4.94 18.73 11.49
C GLY A 23 -5.82 17.84 10.58
N LYS A 24 -5.49 17.69 9.29
CA LYS A 24 -6.18 16.75 8.39
C LYS A 24 -5.27 15.60 7.97
N SER A 25 -5.74 14.37 8.19
CA SER A 25 -5.24 13.18 7.51
C SER A 25 -5.53 13.31 6.01
N THR A 26 -4.52 13.14 5.16
CA THR A 26 -4.71 13.08 3.71
C THR A 26 -4.15 11.76 3.22
N THR A 27 -5.04 10.80 3.02
CA THR A 27 -4.76 9.55 2.31
C THR A 27 -4.38 9.88 0.87
N VAL A 28 -3.32 9.25 0.39
CA VAL A 28 -2.79 9.47 -0.96
C VAL A 28 -3.07 8.22 -1.77
N ASP A 29 -3.51 8.36 -3.02
CA ASP A 29 -3.82 7.19 -3.84
C ASP A 29 -2.58 6.27 -4.04
N HIS A 30 -2.83 4.98 -4.24
CA HIS A 30 -1.81 3.94 -4.39
C HIS A 30 -0.85 4.21 -5.55
N ALA A 31 -1.32 4.86 -6.62
CA ALA A 31 -0.50 5.21 -7.78
C ALA A 31 0.56 6.26 -7.43
N LEU A 32 0.18 7.29 -6.66
CA LEU A 32 1.06 8.36 -6.22
C LEU A 32 2.04 7.87 -5.15
N ILE A 33 1.60 7.05 -4.19
CA ILE A 33 2.48 6.38 -3.22
C ILE A 33 3.54 5.56 -3.97
N THR A 34 3.10 4.75 -4.94
CA THR A 34 4.00 3.91 -5.74
C THR A 34 5.00 4.77 -6.50
N LYS A 35 4.55 5.82 -7.18
CA LYS A 35 5.43 6.73 -7.94
C LYS A 35 6.48 7.39 -7.03
N ILE A 36 6.05 8.02 -5.94
CA ILE A 36 6.94 8.73 -5.01
C ILE A 36 7.92 7.74 -4.36
N GLY A 37 7.42 6.58 -3.93
CA GLY A 37 8.23 5.53 -3.30
C GLY A 37 9.33 5.01 -4.21
N LEU A 38 9.00 4.76 -5.48
CA LEU A 38 9.98 4.35 -6.49
C LEU A 38 11.01 5.44 -6.75
N LEU A 39 10.59 6.69 -6.91
CA LEU A 39 11.51 7.82 -7.15
C LEU A 39 12.47 8.01 -5.98
N LYS A 40 11.98 8.00 -4.73
CA LYS A 40 12.83 8.08 -3.54
C LYS A 40 13.84 6.94 -3.48
N SER A 41 13.40 5.71 -3.77
CA SER A 41 14.27 4.53 -3.78
C SER A 41 15.36 4.64 -4.84
N VAL A 42 15.02 5.15 -6.03
CA VAL A 42 15.96 5.32 -7.14
C VAL A 42 16.96 6.43 -6.87
N ILE A 43 16.50 7.59 -6.39
CA ILE A 43 17.41 8.70 -6.04
C ILE A 43 18.40 8.23 -4.99
N LYS A 44 17.92 7.48 -3.99
CA LYS A 44 18.78 6.93 -2.96
C LYS A 44 19.82 5.97 -3.55
N PHE A 45 19.41 5.04 -4.43
CA PHE A 45 20.33 4.17 -5.17
C PHE A 45 21.37 4.97 -5.98
N LEU A 46 20.96 6.05 -6.66
CA LEU A 46 21.84 6.88 -7.49
C LEU A 46 22.86 7.69 -6.67
N ILE A 47 22.52 8.07 -5.44
CA ILE A 47 23.49 8.69 -4.51
C ILE A 47 24.70 7.76 -4.31
N ASP A 48 24.45 6.45 -4.18
CA ASP A 48 25.51 5.46 -3.99
C ASP A 48 26.09 4.92 -5.31
N ASN A 49 25.40 5.12 -6.45
CA ASN A 49 25.75 4.55 -7.75
C ASN A 49 25.74 5.62 -8.85
N ARG A 50 26.65 6.58 -8.72
CA ARG A 50 26.77 7.77 -9.56
C ARG A 50 27.00 7.49 -11.04
N GLN A 51 27.58 6.34 -11.37
CA GLN A 51 27.89 5.92 -12.74
C GLN A 51 26.66 5.81 -13.67
N TYR A 52 25.44 5.77 -13.11
CA TYR A 52 24.19 5.73 -13.88
C TYR A 52 23.64 7.13 -14.22
N LEU A 53 24.30 8.20 -13.80
CA LEU A 53 23.94 9.57 -14.17
C LEU A 53 24.63 9.97 -15.48
N LYS A 54 23.94 10.71 -16.34
CA LYS A 54 24.48 11.22 -17.62
C LYS A 54 25.57 12.29 -17.42
N THR A 55 25.65 12.88 -16.23
CA THR A 55 26.54 13.99 -15.93
C THR A 55 27.03 13.89 -14.49
N ASP A 56 28.33 14.08 -14.31
CA ASP A 56 28.96 14.11 -12.99
C ASP A 56 28.53 15.33 -12.16
N LYS A 57 27.88 16.33 -12.79
CA LYS A 57 27.49 17.61 -12.17
C LYS A 57 26.28 17.55 -11.23
N VAL A 58 25.55 16.43 -11.16
CA VAL A 58 24.37 16.33 -10.29
C VAL A 58 24.85 16.11 -8.86
N GLU A 59 25.23 17.12 -8.08
CA GLU A 59 25.86 16.91 -6.76
C GLU A 59 25.01 16.06 -5.78
N THR A 60 25.67 15.35 -4.86
CA THR A 60 24.96 14.56 -3.83
C THR A 60 24.05 15.42 -2.96
N GLU A 61 24.44 16.67 -2.71
CA GLU A 61 23.64 17.66 -1.98
C GLU A 61 22.34 17.97 -2.72
N TYR A 62 22.37 18.10 -4.05
CA TYR A 62 21.19 18.28 -4.87
C TYR A 62 20.25 17.06 -4.80
N LEU A 63 20.77 15.83 -4.90
CA LEU A 63 19.95 14.62 -4.77
C LEU A 63 19.32 14.47 -3.38
N ASN A 64 20.04 14.87 -2.32
CA ASN A 64 19.50 14.90 -0.96
C ASN A 64 18.39 15.96 -0.81
N GLY A 65 18.57 17.14 -1.40
CA GLY A 65 17.52 18.17 -1.45
C GLY A 65 16.26 17.67 -2.14
N LEU A 66 16.42 16.96 -3.27
CA LEU A 66 15.31 16.37 -3.99
C LEU A 66 14.53 15.31 -3.19
N LEU A 67 15.22 14.50 -2.37
CA LEU A 67 14.55 13.54 -1.49
C LEU A 67 13.61 14.23 -0.49
N ALA A 68 14.00 15.41 0.01
CA ALA A 68 13.16 16.22 0.87
C ALA A 68 11.97 16.80 0.09
N GLU A 69 12.23 17.42 -1.06
CA GLU A 69 11.20 18.06 -1.90
C GLU A 69 10.16 17.09 -2.44
N LEU A 70 10.52 15.84 -2.76
CA LEU A 70 9.57 14.84 -3.25
C LEU A 70 8.42 14.54 -2.29
N SER A 71 8.59 14.86 -1.00
CA SER A 71 7.52 14.76 -0.02
C SER A 71 6.47 15.86 -0.20
N ASP A 72 6.85 17.04 -0.67
CA ASP A 72 5.96 18.19 -0.77
C ASP A 72 5.52 18.48 -2.21
N ASN A 73 6.36 18.11 -3.18
CA ASN A 73 6.13 18.28 -4.61
C ASN A 73 6.46 16.98 -5.37
N PRO A 74 5.45 16.15 -5.70
CA PRO A 74 5.66 14.88 -6.42
C PRO A 74 6.28 15.02 -7.82
N ASN A 75 6.32 16.23 -8.39
CA ASN A 75 6.93 16.51 -9.68
C ASN A 75 8.37 17.05 -9.57
N ALA A 76 8.90 17.23 -8.36
CA ALA A 76 10.24 17.77 -8.13
C ALA A 76 11.35 16.97 -8.85
N ALA A 77 11.17 15.66 -9.00
CA ALA A 77 12.21 14.81 -9.61
C ALA A 77 12.25 14.86 -11.15
N LYS A 78 11.38 15.63 -11.81
CA LYS A 78 11.27 15.63 -13.28
C LYS A 78 12.62 15.88 -13.96
N ASP A 79 13.33 16.93 -13.57
CA ASP A 79 14.60 17.30 -14.18
C ASP A 79 15.72 16.30 -13.82
N THR A 80 15.63 15.67 -12.65
CA THR A 80 16.57 14.61 -12.26
C THR A 80 16.37 13.35 -13.10
N ILE A 81 15.12 13.00 -13.43
CA ILE A 81 14.82 11.88 -14.33
C ILE A 81 15.46 12.09 -15.70
N ASP A 82 15.49 13.34 -16.20
CA ASP A 82 16.16 13.68 -17.47
C ASP A 82 17.68 13.43 -17.43
N SER A 83 18.28 13.46 -16.24
CA SER A 83 19.71 13.18 -16.03
C SER A 83 20.05 11.68 -15.88
N ILE A 84 19.06 10.79 -15.75
CA ILE A 84 19.29 9.34 -15.58
C ILE A 84 19.65 8.69 -16.91
N SER A 85 20.70 7.86 -16.92
CA SER A 85 21.02 6.99 -18.04
C SER A 85 20.68 5.53 -17.69
N PRO A 86 19.88 4.80 -18.49
CA PRO A 86 19.10 5.20 -19.67
C PRO A 86 17.65 5.61 -19.33
N GLN A 87 17.38 6.93 -19.33
CA GLN A 87 16.09 7.57 -19.00
C GLN A 87 14.84 6.87 -19.53
N ILE A 88 14.79 6.53 -20.82
CA ILE A 88 13.59 5.91 -21.42
C ILE A 88 13.32 4.55 -20.79
N LYS A 89 14.36 3.71 -20.60
CA LYS A 89 14.18 2.40 -19.96
C LYS A 89 13.76 2.57 -18.50
N PHE A 90 14.26 3.60 -17.82
CA PHE A 90 13.87 3.93 -16.47
C PHE A 90 12.39 4.34 -16.37
N ILE A 91 11.92 5.25 -17.22
CA ILE A 91 10.52 5.67 -17.27
C ILE A 91 9.60 4.48 -17.58
N ASN A 92 9.98 3.64 -18.56
CA ASN A 92 9.22 2.43 -18.87
C ASN A 92 9.15 1.48 -17.67
N ALA A 93 10.27 1.30 -16.96
CA ALA A 93 10.29 0.47 -15.76
C ALA A 93 9.36 1.01 -14.65
N LEU A 94 9.35 2.32 -14.42
CA LEU A 94 8.41 2.95 -13.48
C LEU A 94 6.96 2.70 -13.89
N ASN A 95 6.64 2.96 -15.16
CA ASN A 95 5.29 2.78 -15.69
C ASN A 95 4.83 1.32 -15.57
N GLU A 96 5.69 0.34 -15.87
CA GLU A 96 5.36 -1.08 -15.73
C GLU A 96 5.03 -1.45 -14.27
N ILE A 97 5.77 -0.94 -13.29
CA ILE A 97 5.49 -1.19 -11.88
C ILE A 97 4.16 -0.53 -11.47
N GLN A 98 3.93 0.73 -11.89
CA GLN A 98 2.68 1.44 -11.58
C GLN A 98 1.46 0.78 -12.23
N SER A 99 1.57 0.35 -13.49
CA SER A 99 0.52 -0.38 -14.18
C SER A 99 0.22 -1.70 -13.48
N ALA A 100 1.25 -2.48 -13.11
CA ALA A 100 1.05 -3.74 -12.42
C ALA A 100 0.52 -3.59 -10.98
N ASN A 101 0.79 -2.45 -10.34
CA ASN A 101 0.15 -2.08 -9.07
C ASN A 101 -1.36 -1.89 -9.29
N ALA A 102 -1.76 -1.02 -10.23
CA ALA A 102 -3.17 -0.77 -10.53
C ALA A 102 -3.91 -2.02 -11.07
N GLU A 103 -3.22 -2.90 -11.79
CA GLU A 103 -3.81 -4.13 -12.37
C GLU A 103 -4.34 -5.10 -11.30
N VAL A 104 -3.92 -4.98 -10.04
CA VAL A 104 -4.47 -5.83 -8.94
C VAL A 104 -5.95 -5.52 -8.69
N ASP A 105 -6.41 -4.29 -8.96
CA ASP A 105 -7.84 -3.91 -8.92
C ASP A 105 -8.65 -4.40 -10.13
N SER A 106 -8.01 -5.10 -11.06
CA SER A 106 -8.66 -5.73 -12.22
C SER A 106 -8.97 -7.21 -11.98
N PHE A 107 -9.92 -7.74 -12.75
CA PHE A 107 -10.23 -9.18 -12.72
C PHE A 107 -9.02 -10.00 -13.22
N PRO A 108 -8.67 -11.14 -12.59
CA PRO A 108 -9.40 -11.79 -11.49
C PRO A 108 -9.02 -11.35 -10.08
N LEU A 109 -7.95 -10.57 -9.91
CA LEU A 109 -7.37 -10.27 -8.59
C LEU A 109 -8.31 -9.42 -7.73
N ASN A 110 -9.10 -8.54 -8.35
CA ASN A 110 -10.10 -7.71 -7.66
C ASN A 110 -11.20 -8.49 -6.93
N SER A 111 -11.35 -9.77 -7.27
CA SER A 111 -12.28 -10.70 -6.64
C SER A 111 -11.62 -11.57 -5.56
N SER A 112 -10.32 -11.40 -5.31
CA SER A 112 -9.57 -12.14 -4.30
C SER A 112 -9.36 -11.29 -3.05
N ALA A 113 -10.03 -11.63 -1.95
CA ALA A 113 -9.85 -10.93 -0.67
C ALA A 113 -8.38 -10.97 -0.20
N ALA A 114 -7.67 -12.08 -0.44
CA ALA A 114 -6.26 -12.20 -0.11
C ALA A 114 -5.33 -11.27 -0.91
N ALA A 115 -5.72 -10.86 -2.12
CA ALA A 115 -4.93 -9.89 -2.90
C ALA A 115 -5.00 -8.47 -2.32
N HIS A 116 -6.06 -8.17 -1.57
CA HIS A 116 -6.35 -6.85 -0.99
C HIS A 116 -6.34 -6.84 0.54
N PHE A 117 -5.90 -7.93 1.19
CA PHE A 117 -5.99 -8.12 2.66
C PHE A 117 -7.38 -7.90 3.25
N ASP A 118 -8.41 -8.03 2.43
CA ASP A 118 -9.80 -7.90 2.83
C ASP A 118 -10.27 -9.13 3.60
N ALA A 119 -11.42 -8.99 4.25
CA ALA A 119 -12.14 -10.09 4.88
C ALA A 119 -11.29 -10.93 5.86
N GLU A 120 -10.37 -10.26 6.55
CA GLU A 120 -9.44 -10.83 7.53
C GLU A 120 -8.52 -11.92 6.94
N GLN A 121 -8.29 -11.93 5.62
CA GLN A 121 -7.39 -12.86 4.93
C GLN A 121 -5.90 -12.52 5.14
N PHE A 122 -5.49 -12.24 6.38
CA PHE A 122 -4.12 -11.84 6.71
C PHE A 122 -3.08 -12.92 6.43
N LYS A 123 -3.41 -14.17 6.74
CA LYS A 123 -2.51 -15.30 6.50
C LYS A 123 -2.29 -15.52 5.00
N GLN A 124 -3.39 -15.56 4.24
CA GLN A 124 -3.37 -15.78 2.79
C GLN A 124 -2.72 -14.61 2.06
N GLY A 125 -3.02 -13.37 2.48
CA GLY A 125 -2.38 -12.17 1.95
C GLY A 125 -0.87 -12.14 2.22
N SER A 126 -0.45 -12.50 3.44
CA SER A 126 0.98 -12.62 3.79
C SER A 126 1.69 -13.70 2.98
N GLN A 127 1.06 -14.87 2.80
CA GLN A 127 1.58 -15.94 1.94
C GLN A 127 1.71 -15.48 0.49
N ARG A 128 0.73 -14.74 -0.03
CA ARG A 128 0.78 -14.14 -1.36
C ARG A 128 1.95 -13.17 -1.49
N LEU A 129 2.13 -12.24 -0.53
CA LEU A 129 3.27 -11.32 -0.51
C LEU A 129 4.62 -12.04 -0.51
N ASN A 130 4.74 -13.08 0.32
CA ASN A 130 5.96 -13.90 0.38
C ASN A 130 6.26 -14.58 -0.96
N ARG A 131 5.24 -15.12 -1.63
CA ARG A 131 5.38 -15.72 -2.95
C ARG A 131 5.84 -14.70 -3.99
N LEU A 132 5.17 -13.55 -4.08
CA LEU A 132 5.55 -12.48 -5.00
C LEU A 132 7.00 -12.03 -4.77
N ARG A 133 7.39 -11.86 -3.51
CA ARG A 133 8.77 -11.51 -3.15
C ARG A 133 9.78 -12.58 -3.59
N GLN A 134 9.50 -13.85 -3.35
CA GLN A 134 10.40 -14.95 -3.74
C GLN A 134 10.53 -15.04 -5.27
N GLU A 135 9.43 -14.94 -6.01
CA GLU A 135 9.43 -14.94 -7.48
C GLU A 135 10.14 -13.71 -8.04
N LEU A 136 9.98 -12.54 -7.41
CA LEU A 136 10.66 -11.31 -7.76
C LEU A 136 12.18 -11.48 -7.63
N ILE A 137 12.65 -11.93 -6.46
CA ILE A 137 14.08 -12.15 -6.20
C ILE A 137 14.64 -13.16 -7.20
N THR A 138 13.92 -14.26 -7.44
CA THR A 138 14.33 -15.28 -8.42
C THR A 138 14.44 -14.69 -9.83
N SER A 139 13.44 -13.90 -10.26
CA SER A 139 13.42 -13.26 -11.58
C SER A 139 14.55 -12.24 -11.77
N LEU A 140 14.93 -11.54 -10.70
CA LEU A 140 16.06 -10.61 -10.72
C LEU A 140 17.40 -11.34 -10.81
N LEU A 141 17.56 -12.44 -10.07
CA LEU A 141 18.80 -13.23 -10.06
C LEU A 141 19.07 -13.96 -11.37
N THR A 142 18.02 -14.40 -12.08
CA THR A 142 18.17 -15.09 -13.37
C THR A 142 18.39 -14.13 -14.55
N GLY A 143 18.09 -12.84 -14.41
CA GLY A 143 18.38 -11.83 -15.43
C GLY A 143 17.40 -11.77 -16.62
N ASP A 144 16.62 -12.84 -16.85
CA ASP A 144 15.92 -13.04 -18.13
C ASP A 144 14.52 -12.42 -18.22
N LYS A 145 13.93 -11.97 -17.10
CA LYS A 145 12.52 -11.55 -17.04
C LYS A 145 12.32 -10.23 -16.28
N MET A 146 13.04 -9.18 -16.69
CA MET A 146 13.01 -7.87 -16.01
C MET A 146 11.62 -7.22 -15.97
N GLN A 147 10.81 -7.35 -17.03
CA GLN A 147 9.42 -6.87 -17.01
C GLN A 147 8.55 -7.67 -16.04
N HIS A 148 8.70 -8.99 -16.01
CA HIS A 148 7.97 -9.83 -15.05
C HIS A 148 8.33 -9.48 -13.61
N ALA A 149 9.63 -9.26 -13.31
CA ALA A 149 10.07 -8.77 -12.01
C ALA A 149 9.39 -7.45 -11.65
N ARG A 150 9.30 -6.50 -12.58
CA ARG A 150 8.58 -5.23 -12.34
C ARG A 150 7.09 -5.44 -12.09
N ASN A 151 6.45 -6.36 -12.79
CA ASN A 151 5.05 -6.70 -12.56
C ASN A 151 4.83 -7.31 -11.16
N LEU A 152 5.71 -8.23 -10.74
CA LEU A 152 5.69 -8.82 -9.39
C LEU A 152 5.88 -7.74 -8.31
N ALA A 153 6.78 -6.78 -8.54
CA ALA A 153 7.00 -5.66 -7.63
C ALA A 153 5.75 -4.77 -7.51
N GLY A 154 5.14 -4.39 -8.63
CA GLY A 154 3.90 -3.60 -8.63
C GLY A 154 2.77 -4.31 -7.88
N SER A 155 2.58 -5.61 -8.15
CA SER A 155 1.56 -6.41 -7.49
C SER A 155 1.80 -6.61 -5.99
N ALA A 156 3.06 -6.69 -5.56
CA ALA A 156 3.41 -6.78 -4.15
C ALA A 156 3.17 -5.45 -3.42
N LEU A 157 3.50 -4.33 -4.07
CA LEU A 157 3.30 -2.99 -3.53
C LEU A 157 1.80 -2.70 -3.32
N HIS A 158 0.95 -3.04 -4.28
CA HIS A 158 -0.49 -2.83 -4.16
C HIS A 158 -1.06 -3.58 -2.96
N THR A 159 -0.81 -4.89 -2.89
CA THR A 159 -1.27 -5.74 -1.79
C THR A 159 -0.76 -5.26 -0.43
N LEU A 160 0.46 -4.69 -0.37
CA LEU A 160 0.95 -4.10 0.87
C LEU A 160 0.25 -2.77 1.21
N GLN A 161 -0.05 -1.93 0.23
CA GLN A 161 -0.78 -0.68 0.43
C GLN A 161 -2.19 -0.96 0.97
N ASP A 162 -2.90 -1.91 0.36
CA ASP A 162 -4.24 -2.35 0.80
C ASP A 162 -4.24 -2.91 2.22
N PHE A 163 -3.18 -3.62 2.64
CA PHE A 163 -3.07 -4.05 4.04
C PHE A 163 -3.21 -2.88 5.01
N TYR A 164 -2.53 -1.76 4.74
CA TYR A 164 -2.60 -0.59 5.59
C TYR A 164 -3.92 0.19 5.41
N SER A 165 -4.45 0.25 4.19
CA SER A 165 -5.67 1.01 3.88
C SER A 165 -6.96 0.30 4.33
N HIS A 166 -6.99 -1.03 4.30
CA HIS A 166 -8.20 -1.84 4.52
C HIS A 166 -8.23 -2.54 5.89
N SER A 167 -7.12 -2.52 6.65
CA SER A 167 -7.07 -3.06 8.02
C SER A 167 -7.09 -1.97 9.09
N ASN A 168 -7.14 -2.39 10.36
CA ASN A 168 -6.92 -1.50 11.51
C ASN A 168 -5.47 -1.48 12.02
N TRP A 169 -4.48 -1.89 11.21
CA TRP A 169 -3.09 -2.04 11.65
C TRP A 169 -2.51 -0.78 12.29
N ILE A 170 -2.76 0.38 11.67
CA ILE A 170 -2.29 1.68 12.15
C ILE A 170 -3.04 2.12 13.41
N GLU A 171 -4.35 1.86 13.46
CA GLU A 171 -5.23 2.17 14.57
C GLU A 171 -4.89 1.35 15.83
N LEU A 172 -4.26 0.19 15.67
CA LEU A 172 -3.65 -0.59 16.76
C LEU A 172 -2.30 0.00 17.25
N GLY A 173 -1.84 1.10 16.68
CA GLY A 173 -0.58 1.74 17.01
C GLY A 173 0.65 1.06 16.40
N ASN A 174 0.45 0.11 15.48
CA ASN A 174 1.57 -0.55 14.82
C ASN A 174 2.12 0.32 13.71
N SER A 175 3.44 0.46 13.68
CA SER A 175 4.15 1.15 12.62
C SER A 175 5.05 0.20 11.82
N ASP A 176 5.51 -0.92 12.35
CA ASP A 176 6.50 -1.73 11.63
C ASP A 176 5.90 -2.63 10.54
N LEU A 177 6.67 -2.83 9.47
CA LEU A 177 6.37 -3.84 8.45
C LEU A 177 6.73 -5.23 9.00
N VAL A 178 5.74 -5.91 9.57
CA VAL A 178 5.85 -7.31 10.03
C VAL A 178 5.62 -8.31 8.87
N LEU A 179 5.01 -7.84 7.79
CA LEU A 179 4.67 -8.65 6.61
C LEU A 179 5.86 -8.86 5.65
N ALA A 180 5.78 -9.91 4.83
CA ALA A 180 6.75 -10.25 3.79
C ALA A 180 8.17 -10.68 4.27
N LYS A 181 8.30 -11.07 5.54
CA LYS A 181 9.48 -11.74 6.08
C LYS A 181 9.22 -13.26 6.20
N PRO A 182 10.05 -14.12 5.59
CA PRO A 182 9.93 -15.57 5.77
C PRO A 182 9.95 -15.94 7.27
N GLY A 183 8.95 -16.70 7.72
CA GLY A 183 8.80 -17.09 9.12
C GLY A 183 8.13 -16.04 10.03
N SER A 184 7.76 -14.87 9.51
CA SER A 184 6.93 -13.90 10.22
C SER A 184 5.47 -14.10 9.82
N GLU A 185 4.71 -14.76 10.68
CA GLU A 185 3.25 -14.85 10.60
C GLU A 185 2.62 -14.03 11.71
N ILE A 186 1.47 -13.41 11.42
CA ILE A 186 0.66 -12.78 12.47
C ILE A 186 -0.05 -13.92 13.21
N PRO A 187 0.19 -14.10 14.52
CA PRO A 187 -0.45 -15.18 15.25
C PRO A 187 -1.97 -15.05 15.27
N ASP A 188 -2.68 -16.18 15.15
CA ASP A 188 -4.14 -16.22 15.00
C ASP A 188 -4.86 -15.57 16.20
N GLU A 189 -4.27 -15.59 17.39
CA GLU A 189 -4.82 -14.95 18.60
C GLU A 189 -4.94 -13.42 18.50
N PHE A 190 -4.12 -12.79 17.66
CA PHE A 190 -4.15 -11.35 17.40
C PHE A 190 -5.14 -10.97 16.30
N ILE A 191 -5.68 -11.93 15.55
CA ILE A 191 -6.66 -11.70 14.50
C ILE A 191 -8.06 -11.86 15.09
N ALA A 192 -8.98 -10.97 14.72
CA ALA A 192 -10.36 -11.05 15.16
C ALA A 192 -11.01 -12.35 14.69
N GLY A 193 -11.67 -13.08 15.60
CA GLY A 193 -12.33 -14.34 15.26
C GLY A 193 -13.53 -14.13 14.32
N ALA A 194 -13.91 -15.14 13.53
CA ALA A 194 -14.96 -15.03 12.52
C ALA A 194 -16.34 -14.54 13.05
N THR A 195 -16.63 -14.73 14.34
CA THR A 195 -17.85 -14.26 15.01
C THR A 195 -17.63 -13.09 15.97
N GLU A 196 -16.40 -12.62 16.11
CA GLU A 196 -16.02 -11.50 16.95
C GLU A 196 -16.41 -10.20 16.24
N ALA A 197 -17.17 -9.35 16.93
CA ALA A 197 -17.55 -8.04 16.39
C ALA A 197 -16.34 -7.10 16.39
N THR A 198 -16.10 -6.44 15.27
CA THR A 198 -14.94 -5.57 15.07
C THR A 198 -15.31 -4.14 14.74
N CYS A 199 -16.53 -3.92 14.24
CA CYS A 199 -17.10 -2.61 13.95
C CYS A 199 -18.49 -2.42 14.55
N LYS A 200 -18.80 -1.18 14.94
CA LYS A 200 -20.17 -0.66 15.10
C LYS A 200 -20.61 0.04 13.81
N SER A 201 -21.91 0.15 13.62
CA SER A 201 -22.47 0.87 12.46
C SER A 201 -22.11 2.37 12.50
N CYS A 202 -21.72 2.92 11.35
CA CYS A 202 -21.69 4.36 11.07
C CYS A 202 -22.66 4.66 9.91
N LEU A 203 -23.19 5.88 9.86
CA LEU A 203 -24.03 6.32 8.73
C LEU A 203 -23.13 6.57 7.51
N SER A 204 -23.59 6.23 6.32
CA SER A 204 -22.81 6.43 5.08
C SER A 204 -22.56 7.91 4.73
N SER A 205 -23.27 8.83 5.38
CA SER A 205 -23.01 10.28 5.33
C SER A 205 -22.03 10.77 6.40
N ASP A 206 -21.75 9.93 7.39
CA ASP A 206 -20.92 10.25 8.55
C ASP A 206 -19.53 9.64 8.40
N ASN A 207 -18.59 10.30 9.04
CA ASN A 207 -17.24 9.83 9.21
C ASN A 207 -17.20 8.52 10.02
N CYS A 208 -16.62 7.46 9.45
CA CYS A 208 -16.47 6.19 10.14
C CYS A 208 -15.18 6.08 10.96
N GLU A 209 -14.40 7.16 11.12
CA GLU A 209 -13.14 7.23 11.91
C GLU A 209 -13.18 6.50 13.27
N THR A 210 -14.33 6.44 13.94
CA THR A 210 -14.46 5.85 15.29
C THR A 210 -15.31 4.58 15.31
N ASN A 211 -15.52 3.91 14.17
CA ASN A 211 -16.39 2.74 14.07
C ASN A 211 -15.74 1.42 14.53
N LEU A 212 -14.43 1.39 14.71
CA LEU A 212 -13.69 0.26 15.26
C LEU A 212 -13.99 0.05 16.75
N ILE A 213 -14.26 -1.20 17.14
CA ILE A 213 -14.58 -1.58 18.54
C ILE A 213 -13.72 -2.75 19.05
N THR A 214 -12.70 -3.15 18.31
CA THR A 214 -11.80 -4.25 18.65
C THR A 214 -10.38 -3.78 18.92
N VAL A 215 -9.65 -4.53 19.73
CA VAL A 215 -8.20 -4.40 19.95
C VAL A 215 -7.40 -5.47 19.18
N LYS A 216 -8.08 -6.30 18.40
CA LYS A 216 -7.47 -7.29 17.51
C LYS A 216 -7.41 -6.77 16.08
N LEU A 217 -6.55 -7.40 15.27
CA LEU A 217 -6.42 -7.11 13.86
C LEU A 217 -7.68 -7.55 13.10
N THR A 218 -8.26 -6.63 12.33
CA THR A 218 -9.46 -6.81 11.48
C THR A 218 -9.23 -6.09 10.16
N SER A 219 -9.94 -6.50 9.10
CA SER A 219 -10.02 -5.75 7.85
C SER A 219 -11.44 -5.70 7.30
N GLY A 220 -11.65 -4.83 6.31
CA GLY A 220 -12.92 -4.63 5.66
C GLY A 220 -13.33 -5.83 4.81
N TYR A 221 -14.59 -6.24 4.87
CA TYR A 221 -15.15 -7.18 3.91
C TYR A 221 -15.71 -6.41 2.72
N ARG A 222 -15.29 -6.70 1.49
CA ARG A 222 -15.79 -6.04 0.27
C ARG A 222 -16.74 -6.95 -0.51
N SER A 223 -17.83 -6.39 -1.03
CA SER A 223 -18.72 -7.15 -1.91
C SER A 223 -18.07 -7.45 -3.25
N GLY A 224 -18.37 -8.63 -3.84
CA GLY A 224 -17.80 -9.07 -5.12
C GLY A 224 -16.51 -9.89 -5.00
N GLN A 225 -15.99 -10.08 -3.78
CA GLN A 225 -14.86 -10.97 -3.51
C GLN A 225 -15.29 -12.39 -3.12
N ASP A 226 -14.32 -13.30 -3.15
CA ASP A 226 -14.39 -14.71 -2.75
C ASP A 226 -14.82 -14.94 -1.29
N ILE A 227 -14.53 -13.99 -0.39
CA ILE A 227 -14.96 -14.04 1.01
C ILE A 227 -16.09 -13.05 1.30
N LYS A 228 -17.23 -13.56 1.77
CA LYS A 228 -18.42 -12.75 2.08
C LYS A 228 -18.41 -12.27 3.52
N LYS A 229 -18.85 -11.02 3.73
CA LYS A 229 -19.13 -10.45 5.07
C LYS A 229 -20.08 -11.35 5.87
N PRO A 230 -19.68 -11.83 7.06
CA PRO A 230 -20.54 -12.60 7.96
C PRO A 230 -21.79 -11.80 8.39
N VAL A 231 -22.94 -12.46 8.34
CA VAL A 231 -24.24 -11.83 8.63
C VAL A 231 -24.41 -11.61 10.14
N ASN A 232 -24.74 -10.37 10.53
CA ASN A 232 -25.06 -9.99 11.91
C ASN A 232 -23.97 -10.34 12.93
N LYS A 233 -22.69 -10.28 12.51
CA LYS A 233 -21.53 -10.50 13.40
C LYS A 233 -20.80 -9.23 13.80
N GLY A 234 -21.26 -8.06 13.36
CA GLY A 234 -20.57 -6.79 13.64
C GLY A 234 -19.20 -6.69 12.98
N LYS A 235 -18.99 -7.37 11.85
CA LYS A 235 -17.76 -7.25 11.07
C LYS A 235 -17.73 -5.94 10.29
N CYS A 236 -16.54 -5.37 10.14
CA CYS A 236 -16.31 -4.19 9.32
C CYS A 236 -16.61 -4.47 7.85
N SER A 237 -17.22 -3.51 7.16
CA SER A 237 -17.20 -3.49 5.70
C SER A 237 -15.93 -2.83 5.20
N HIS A 238 -15.55 -3.09 3.96
CA HIS A 238 -14.61 -2.24 3.25
C HIS A 238 -15.19 -0.82 3.16
N GLY A 239 -16.41 -0.71 2.63
CA GLY A 239 -17.12 0.55 2.46
C GLY A 239 -16.88 1.17 1.09
N GLY A 240 -17.37 2.39 0.92
CA GLY A 240 -17.39 3.10 -0.36
C GLY A 240 -18.71 2.93 -1.12
N LYS A 241 -19.08 3.91 -1.96
CA LYS A 241 -20.36 3.94 -2.68
C LYS A 241 -20.62 2.72 -3.56
N THR A 242 -19.56 2.07 -4.03
CA THR A 242 -19.64 0.87 -4.89
C THR A 242 -19.65 -0.44 -4.10
N ASP A 243 -19.32 -0.43 -2.80
CA ASP A 243 -19.34 -1.64 -1.97
C ASP A 243 -20.72 -1.86 -1.33
N SER A 244 -21.46 -2.85 -1.82
CA SER A 244 -22.77 -3.20 -1.27
C SER A 244 -22.71 -3.79 0.14
N SER A 245 -21.53 -4.25 0.59
CA SER A 245 -21.37 -4.79 1.94
C SER A 245 -21.64 -3.72 3.00
N ARG A 246 -21.40 -2.43 2.68
CA ARG A 246 -21.59 -1.27 3.56
C ARG A 246 -23.00 -1.15 4.14
N LEU A 247 -23.98 -1.73 3.44
CA LEU A 247 -25.40 -1.71 3.82
C LEU A 247 -25.75 -2.82 4.82
N LYS A 248 -24.86 -3.79 5.03
CA LYS A 248 -25.05 -4.89 5.98
C LYS A 248 -24.50 -4.48 7.35
N PRO A 249 -25.20 -4.75 8.46
CA PRO A 249 -24.66 -4.52 9.80
C PRO A 249 -23.34 -5.27 10.06
N ALA A 250 -22.30 -4.65 10.63
CA ALA A 250 -22.19 -3.23 10.97
C ALA A 250 -22.01 -2.34 9.72
N THR A 251 -22.83 -1.30 9.55
CA THR A 251 -22.85 -0.47 8.32
C THR A 251 -21.67 0.49 8.24
N GLY A 252 -21.36 0.97 7.04
CA GLY A 252 -20.26 1.90 6.75
C GLY A 252 -19.01 1.18 6.23
N GLY A 253 -17.82 1.55 6.70
CA GLY A 253 -16.59 0.85 6.30
C GLY A 253 -15.33 1.32 7.01
N ILE A 254 -14.23 0.61 6.77
CA ILE A 254 -12.89 0.87 7.33
C ILE A 254 -11.87 1.34 6.26
N ASN A 255 -12.29 1.43 4.99
CA ASN A 255 -11.41 1.81 3.89
C ASN A 255 -10.84 3.23 4.03
N LYS A 256 -9.53 3.35 3.73
CA LYS A 256 -8.70 4.56 3.75
C LYS A 256 -7.96 4.82 2.42
N ASP A 257 -8.37 4.26 1.28
CA ASP A 257 -7.65 4.43 -0.01
C ASP A 257 -7.49 5.87 -0.49
N SER A 258 -8.46 6.74 -0.15
CA SER A 258 -8.58 8.08 -0.72
C SER A 258 -9.14 9.07 0.29
N THR A 259 -9.03 10.36 -0.01
CA THR A 259 -9.60 11.43 0.84
C THR A 259 -11.10 11.60 0.64
N SER A 260 -11.69 10.88 -0.31
CA SER A 260 -13.12 10.93 -0.59
C SER A 260 -13.84 10.06 0.43
N LYS A 261 -14.60 10.70 1.34
CA LYS A 261 -15.44 9.98 2.32
C LYS A 261 -16.47 9.05 1.68
N ASP A 262 -16.84 9.35 0.44
CA ASP A 262 -17.75 8.53 -0.35
C ASP A 262 -17.13 7.19 -0.78
N GLU A 263 -15.81 7.13 -0.96
CA GLU A 263 -15.07 5.92 -1.37
C GLU A 263 -14.32 5.28 -0.20
N SER A 264 -13.86 6.10 0.74
CA SER A 264 -13.03 5.75 1.89
C SER A 264 -13.62 6.37 3.15
N PRO A 265 -14.66 5.75 3.73
CA PRO A 265 -15.42 6.35 4.83
C PRO A 265 -14.64 6.47 6.15
N HIS A 266 -13.45 5.87 6.26
CA HIS A 266 -12.61 5.84 7.46
C HIS A 266 -11.33 6.69 7.34
N ALA A 267 -11.21 7.48 6.26
CA ALA A 267 -10.05 8.31 5.94
C ALA A 267 -10.01 9.67 6.66
#